data_AF-A0A1X7UKE6-F1
#
_entry.id   AF-A0A1X7UKE6-F1
#
_cell.length_a   1.000
_cell.length_b   1.000
_cell.length_c   1.000
_cell.angle_alpha   90.00
_cell.angle_beta   90.00
_cell.angle_gamma   90.00
#
_symmetry.space_group_name_H-M   'P 1'
#
loop_
_entity.id
_entity.type
_entity.pdbx_description
1 polymer ?
#
loop_
_entity_poly.entity_id
_entity_poly.type
_entity_poly.pdbx_seq_one_letter_code
_entity_poly.pdbx_strand_id
1 'polypeptide(L)'
;IRTVVTATATESVRAEIIAPVMPEVAYRVMSECISAFKHCGIDLHFLAEKLLEKKIINNRQKKKTTDEHSGRTTDQRMDQLLDIIKDSVQQEGKVFEYILEILKDEDTILANK
;
A
#
# COMPACT_ATOMS: atom_id res chain seq x y z
N ILE A 1 -50.64 -14.11 -34.95
CA ILE A 1 -50.27 -12.84 -34.26
C ILE A 1 -49.27 -13.21 -33.16
N ARG A 2 -48.09 -12.59 -33.18
CA ARG A 2 -46.90 -12.94 -32.40
C ARG A 2 -47.02 -12.39 -30.96
N THR A 3 -46.66 -13.21 -29.99
CA THR A 3 -46.57 -12.95 -28.54
C THR A 3 -45.51 -11.88 -28.23
N VAL A 4 -45.77 -11.05 -27.22
CA VAL A 4 -44.75 -10.21 -26.56
C VAL A 4 -44.76 -10.55 -25.08
N VAL A 5 -43.76 -11.33 -24.65
CA VAL A 5 -43.37 -11.43 -23.24
C VAL A 5 -42.22 -10.44 -23.06
N THR A 6 -42.47 -9.40 -22.27
CA THR A 6 -41.45 -8.43 -21.86
C THR A 6 -40.55 -9.06 -20.80
N ALA A 7 -39.31 -9.38 -21.17
CA ALA A 7 -38.27 -9.73 -20.21
C ALA A 7 -37.67 -8.44 -19.64
N THR A 8 -37.86 -8.21 -18.35
CA THR A 8 -37.16 -7.16 -17.59
C THR A 8 -35.69 -7.54 -17.46
N ALA A 9 -34.80 -6.70 -18.01
CA ALA A 9 -33.37 -6.83 -17.87
C ALA A 9 -32.96 -6.51 -16.43
N THR A 10 -32.48 -7.51 -15.70
CA THR A 10 -31.70 -7.31 -14.48
C THR A 10 -30.35 -6.73 -14.88
N GLU A 11 -30.08 -5.48 -14.51
CA GLU A 11 -28.75 -4.87 -14.59
C GLU A 11 -27.76 -5.70 -13.76
N SER A 12 -26.89 -6.41 -14.47
CA SER A 12 -25.70 -7.01 -13.88
C SER A 12 -24.72 -5.87 -13.60
N VAL A 13 -24.59 -5.51 -12.32
CA VAL A 13 -23.50 -4.65 -11.85
C VAL A 13 -22.21 -5.39 -12.18
N ARG A 14 -21.56 -4.96 -13.27
CA ARG A 14 -20.30 -5.51 -13.72
C ARG A 14 -19.27 -5.14 -12.66
N ALA A 15 -18.89 -6.10 -11.81
CA ALA A 15 -17.69 -5.95 -10.99
C ALA A 15 -16.55 -5.64 -11.97
N GLU A 16 -15.97 -4.44 -11.87
CA GLU A 16 -14.74 -4.13 -12.60
C GLU A 16 -13.71 -5.14 -12.13
N ILE A 17 -13.36 -6.08 -13.01
CA ILE A 17 -12.21 -6.95 -12.82
C ILE A 17 -11.01 -6.03 -13.05
N ILE A 18 -10.61 -5.30 -12.00
CA ILE A 18 -9.34 -4.60 -11.99
C ILE A 18 -8.28 -5.69 -12.08
N ALA A 19 -7.55 -5.71 -13.20
CA ALA A 19 -6.48 -6.67 -13.39
C ALA A 19 -5.50 -6.56 -12.21
N PRO A 20 -5.11 -7.67 -11.58
CA PRO A 20 -4.20 -7.62 -10.45
C PRO A 20 -2.89 -6.97 -10.85
N VAL A 21 -2.37 -6.10 -9.98
CA VAL A 21 -1.07 -5.46 -10.18
C VAL A 21 0.01 -6.54 -10.23
N MET A 22 0.83 -6.51 -11.30
CA MET A 22 1.95 -7.45 -11.44
C MET A 22 3.07 -7.13 -10.44
N PRO A 23 3.48 -8.09 -9.59
CA PRO A 23 4.49 -7.85 -8.56
C PRO A 23 5.79 -7.26 -9.09
N GLU A 24 6.24 -7.67 -10.28
CA GLU A 24 7.47 -7.17 -10.90
C GLU A 24 7.37 -5.68 -11.26
N VAL A 25 6.21 -5.25 -11.77
CA VAL A 25 5.96 -3.86 -12.11
C VAL A 25 5.86 -3.02 -10.85
N ALA A 26 5.11 -3.49 -9.85
CA ALA A 26 4.97 -2.81 -8.57
C ALA A 26 6.31 -2.67 -7.83
N TYR A 27 7.11 -3.74 -7.80
CA TYR A 27 8.43 -3.73 -7.18
C TYR A 27 9.36 -2.73 -7.87
N ARG A 28 9.35 -2.67 -9.21
CA ARG A 28 10.14 -1.70 -9.97
C ARG A 28 9.74 -0.27 -9.62
N VAL A 29 8.44 0.05 -9.66
CA VAL A 29 7.94 1.39 -9.30
C VAL A 29 8.31 1.73 -7.86
N MET A 30 8.09 0.81 -6.92
CA MET A 30 8.43 1.02 -5.52
C MET A 30 9.93 1.29 -5.34
N SER A 31 10.79 0.54 -6.03
CA SER A 31 12.25 0.69 -5.96
C SER A 31 12.71 2.03 -6.54
N GLU A 32 12.14 2.45 -7.66
CA GLU A 32 12.45 3.74 -8.31
C GLU A 32 11.98 4.93 -7.48
N CYS A 33 10.86 4.80 -6.75
CA CYS A 33 10.27 5.89 -5.96
C CYS A 33 10.60 5.85 -4.45
N ILE A 34 11.39 4.88 -3.96
CA ILE A 34 11.57 4.65 -2.52
C ILE A 34 12.20 5.84 -1.78
N SER A 35 13.07 6.59 -2.46
CA SER A 35 13.66 7.83 -1.92
C SER A 35 12.61 8.93 -1.76
N ALA A 36 11.75 9.13 -2.77
CA ALA A 36 10.65 10.07 -2.69
C ALA A 36 9.63 9.66 -1.61
N PHE A 37 9.38 8.35 -1.47
CA PHE A 37 8.55 7.82 -0.40
C PHE A 37 9.12 8.22 0.97
N LYS A 38 10.40 7.95 1.22
CA LYS A 38 11.07 8.29 2.48
C LYS A 38 10.90 9.77 2.84
N HIS A 39 10.89 10.65 1.84
CA HIS A 39 10.86 12.10 2.03
C HIS A 39 9.46 12.72 1.84
N CYS A 40 8.40 11.93 1.68
CA CYS A 40 7.05 12.46 1.47
C CYS A 40 6.38 13.02 2.74
N GLY A 41 7.08 13.01 3.87
CA GLY A 41 6.59 13.56 5.15
C GLY A 41 5.71 12.62 5.97
N ILE A 42 5.53 11.37 5.53
CA ILE A 42 4.78 10.36 6.29
C ILE A 42 5.47 10.00 7.61
N ASP A 43 4.70 9.95 8.70
CA ASP A 43 5.22 9.56 10.01
C ASP A 43 5.53 8.05 10.08
N LEU A 44 6.64 7.71 10.72
CA LEU A 44 7.12 6.33 10.86
C LEU A 44 6.14 5.46 11.67
N HIS A 45 5.63 5.98 12.78
CA HIS A 45 4.76 5.22 13.67
C HIS A 45 3.38 5.03 13.03
N PHE A 46 2.86 6.07 12.37
CA PHE A 46 1.65 5.99 11.57
C PHE A 46 1.75 4.92 10.48
N LEU A 47 2.80 4.98 9.65
CA LEU A 47 3.00 4.00 8.58
C LEU A 47 3.10 2.58 9.13
N ALA A 48 3.85 2.37 10.22
CA ALA A 48 3.99 1.07 10.84
C ALA A 48 2.65 0.54 11.40
N GLU A 49 1.79 1.41 11.94
CA GLU A 49 0.44 1.04 12.39
C GLU A 49 -0.43 0.60 11.20
N LYS A 50 -0.46 1.39 10.12
CA LYS A 50 -1.25 1.06 8.93
C LYS A 50 -0.83 -0.22 8.25
N LEU A 51 0.48 -0.48 8.19
CA LEU A 51 1.01 -1.75 7.68
C LEU A 51 0.62 -2.95 8.56
N LEU A 52 0.52 -2.75 9.88
CA LEU A 52 0.05 -3.78 10.81
C LEU A 52 -1.45 -4.04 10.63
N GLU A 53 -2.27 -3.00 10.50
CA GLU A 53 -3.72 -3.08 10.24
C GLU A 53 -4.00 -3.89 8.96
N LYS A 54 -3.22 -3.66 7.90
CA LYS A 54 -3.31 -4.37 6.61
C LYS A 54 -2.62 -5.75 6.63
N LYS A 55 -2.03 -6.16 7.76
CA LYS A 55 -1.29 -7.43 7.95
C LYS A 55 -0.08 -7.61 7.01
N ILE A 56 0.50 -6.50 6.54
CA ILE A 56 1.74 -6.49 5.74
C ILE A 56 2.94 -6.75 6.66
N ILE A 57 2.91 -6.21 7.88
CA ILE A 57 3.87 -6.51 8.92
C ILE A 57 3.19 -7.11 10.15
N ASN A 58 3.96 -7.78 11.01
CA ASN A 58 3.51 -8.25 12.30
C ASN A 58 4.01 -7.38 13.47
N ASN A 59 3.49 -7.63 14.68
CA ASN A 59 3.88 -6.90 15.89
C ASN A 59 5.40 -6.91 16.17
N ARG A 60 6.09 -8.02 15.84
CA ARG A 60 7.55 -8.11 16.02
C ARG A 60 8.29 -7.19 15.06
N GLN A 61 7.88 -7.15 13.79
CA GLN A 61 8.45 -6.24 12.80
C GLN A 61 8.17 -4.78 13.19
N LYS A 62 6.92 -4.45 13.54
CA LYS A 62 6.54 -3.11 14.03
C LYS A 62 7.43 -2.67 15.18
N LYS A 63 7.53 -3.48 16.24
CA LYS A 63 8.38 -3.17 17.40
C LYS A 63 9.84 -2.95 16.98
N LYS A 64 10.38 -3.80 16.10
CA LYS A 64 11.76 -3.67 15.62
C LYS A 64 12.00 -2.37 14.85
N THR A 65 11.03 -1.94 14.03
CA THR A 65 11.17 -0.73 13.21
C THR A 65 10.81 0.55 13.97
N THR A 66 10.04 0.49 15.05
CA THR A 66 9.67 1.69 15.83
C THR A 66 10.42 1.85 17.15
N ASP A 67 11.28 0.90 17.54
CA ASP A 67 12.02 0.96 18.80
C ASP A 67 13.03 2.14 18.83
N GLU A 68 12.71 3.15 19.64
CA GLU A 68 13.53 4.34 19.88
C GLU A 68 14.78 4.05 20.70
N HIS A 69 14.83 2.91 21.40
CA HIS A 69 15.99 2.50 22.21
C HIS A 69 16.99 1.65 21.43
N SER A 70 16.72 1.39 20.14
CA SER A 70 17.58 0.56 19.28
C SER A 70 18.91 1.20 18.90
N GLY A 71 19.12 2.48 19.23
CA GLY A 71 20.29 3.27 18.82
C GLY A 71 20.27 3.69 17.35
N ARG A 72 19.16 3.42 16.62
CA ARG A 72 18.96 3.84 15.23
C ARG A 72 18.26 5.19 15.14
N THR A 73 18.65 5.98 14.15
CA THR A 73 17.91 7.22 13.83
C THR A 73 16.53 6.90 13.28
N THR A 74 15.62 7.88 13.28
CA THR A 74 14.31 7.74 12.63
C THR A 74 14.45 7.40 11.15
N ASP A 75 15.39 8.01 10.44
CA ASP A 75 15.65 7.70 9.02
C ASP A 75 16.09 6.26 8.80
N GLN A 76 17.00 5.74 9.62
CA GLN A 76 17.45 4.34 9.53
C GLN A 76 16.33 3.35 9.82
N ARG A 77 15.42 3.72 10.72
CA ARG A 77 14.22 2.94 11.05
C ARG A 77 13.19 2.99 9.92
N MET A 78 13.01 4.15 9.29
CA MET A 78 12.21 4.31 8.09
C MET A 78 12.76 3.47 6.94
N ASP A 79 14.08 3.51 6.69
CA ASP A 79 14.73 2.68 5.67
C ASP A 79 14.45 1.18 5.88
N GLN A 80 14.52 0.70 7.13
CA GLN A 80 14.18 -0.68 7.46
C GLN A 80 12.72 -1.04 7.21
N LEU A 81 11.80 -0.11 7.48
CA LEU A 81 10.39 -0.34 7.21
C LEU A 81 10.12 -0.36 5.70
N LEU A 82 10.75 0.54 4.94
CA LEU A 82 10.63 0.61 3.48
C LEU A 82 11.21 -0.63 2.79
N ASP A 83 12.30 -1.20 3.29
CA ASP A 83 12.83 -2.48 2.79
C ASP A 83 11.83 -3.62 2.98
N ILE A 84 11.16 -3.70 4.14
CA ILE A 84 10.10 -4.70 4.37
C ILE A 84 8.93 -4.51 3.40
N ILE A 85 8.52 -3.27 3.13
CA ILE A 85 7.45 -2.97 2.16
C ILE A 85 7.87 -3.41 0.77
N LYS A 86 9.09 -3.07 0.34
CA LYS A 86 9.62 -3.43 -0.97
C LYS A 86 9.65 -4.96 -1.17
N ASP A 87 10.12 -5.70 -0.17
CA ASP A 87 10.13 -7.17 -0.19
C ASP A 87 8.69 -7.74 -0.25
N SER A 88 7.75 -7.12 0.48
CA SER A 88 6.34 -7.54 0.50
C SER A 88 5.65 -7.30 -0.84
N VAL A 89 5.94 -6.17 -1.50
CA VAL A 89 5.43 -5.84 -2.85
C VAL A 89 5.96 -6.83 -3.89
N GLN A 90 7.23 -7.24 -3.77
CA GLN A 90 7.81 -8.25 -4.65
C GLN A 90 7.10 -9.60 -4.53
N GLN A 91 6.69 -9.97 -3.32
CA GLN A 91 6.00 -11.23 -3.04
C GLN A 91 4.53 -11.18 -3.44
N GLU A 92 3.86 -10.04 -3.23
CA GLU A 92 2.44 -9.86 -3.50
C GLU A 92 2.17 -8.44 -4.02
N GLY A 93 1.89 -8.35 -5.33
CA GLY A 93 1.68 -7.08 -6.02
C GLY A 93 0.54 -6.25 -5.43
N LYS A 94 -0.47 -6.90 -4.83
CA LYS A 94 -1.58 -6.22 -4.14
C LYS A 94 -1.12 -5.35 -2.96
N VAL A 95 0.03 -5.66 -2.35
CA VAL A 95 0.59 -4.82 -1.28
C VAL A 95 0.80 -3.38 -1.77
N PHE A 96 1.19 -3.20 -3.03
CA PHE A 96 1.38 -1.88 -3.63
C PHE A 96 0.11 -1.03 -3.59
N GLU A 97 -1.07 -1.63 -3.85
CA GLU A 97 -2.35 -0.92 -3.76
C GLU A 97 -2.63 -0.43 -2.34
N TYR A 98 -2.38 -1.26 -1.32
CA TYR A 98 -2.54 -0.85 0.08
C TYR A 98 -1.59 0.29 0.46
N ILE A 99 -0.37 0.28 -0.07
CA ILE A 99 0.57 1.38 0.14
C ILE A 99 0.03 2.69 -0.45
N LEU A 100 -0.54 2.65 -1.65
CA LEU A 100 -1.18 3.83 -2.26
C LEU A 100 -2.41 4.30 -1.47
N GLU A 101 -3.18 3.39 -0.89
CA GLU A 101 -4.28 3.74 0.03
C GLU A 101 -3.75 4.51 1.25
N ILE A 102 -2.71 4.00 1.91
CA ILE A 102 -2.11 4.63 3.10
C ILE A 102 -1.60 6.05 2.79
N LEU A 103 -0.92 6.24 1.66
CA LEU A 103 -0.41 7.55 1.26
C LEU A 103 -1.53 8.55 0.98
N LYS A 104 -2.67 8.10 0.45
CA LYS A 104 -3.85 8.94 0.22
C LYS A 104 -4.53 9.33 1.52
N ASP A 105 -4.63 8.40 2.48
CA ASP A 105 -5.26 8.66 3.78
C ASP A 105 -4.52 9.71 4.62
N GLU A 106 -3.19 9.78 4.49
CA GLU A 106 -2.34 10.72 5.24
C GLU A 106 -2.26 12.11 4.57
N ASP A 107 -3.00 12.36 3.48
CA ASP A 107 -2.97 13.61 2.70
C ASP A 107 -1.56 14.04 2.24
N THR A 108 -0.63 13.09 2.10
CA THR A 108 0.78 13.34 1.72
C THR A 108 0.96 14.03 0.35
N ILE A 109 -0.08 14.01 -0.48
CA ILE A 109 -0.14 14.70 -1.77
C ILE A 109 -0.08 16.23 -1.59
N LEU A 110 -0.58 16.77 -0.46
CA LEU A 110 -0.63 18.21 -0.20
C LEU A 110 0.65 18.77 0.44
N ALA A 111 1.50 17.93 1.02
CA ALA A 111 2.73 18.36 1.72
C ALA A 111 3.87 18.82 0.78
N ASN A 112 3.74 18.58 -0.54
CA ASN A 112 4.73 18.94 -1.57
C ASN A 112 4.30 20.13 -2.46
N LYS A 113 3.39 21.00 -1.99
CA LYS A 113 3.03 22.25 -2.68
C LYS A 113 3.72 23.47 -2.07
#